data_AF-A0A8S3R0Y8-F1
#
_entry.id   AF-A0A8S3R0Y8-F1
#
_cell.length_a   1.000
_cell.length_b   1.000
_cell.length_c   1.000
_cell.angle_alpha   90.00
_cell.angle_beta   90.00
_cell.angle_gamma   90.00
#
_symmetry.space_group_name_H-M   'P 1'
#
loop_
_entity.id
_entity.type
_entity.pdbx_description
1 polymer ?
#
loop_
_entity_poly.entity_id
_entity_poly.type
_entity_poly.pdbx_seq_one_letter_code
_entity_poly.pdbx_strand_id
1 'polypeptide(L)'
;METTAFKELSSKLILIHEDLRELINISKTKKIDESKIIETLKRELKISFNIVDEQQAVNSQELLINSSQDINNVRKSIISLWKRKLNERKQNFWNFLKSQNTVIIYETWLGKEMPVIPRKLRPKTIPGEHTDDINIRRENAIRNFEVEIKLLKNKANRYEHNYKK
;
A
#
# COMPACT_ATOMS: atom_id res chain seq x y z
N MET A 1 -20.78 8.37 -23.07
CA MET A 1 -20.24 9.59 -22.44
C MET A 1 -19.24 9.16 -21.38
N GLU A 2 -17.94 9.24 -21.66
CA GLU A 2 -16.91 9.02 -20.65
C GLU A 2 -17.00 10.14 -19.60
N THR A 3 -17.11 9.77 -18.33
CA THR A 3 -17.19 10.72 -17.23
C THR A 3 -15.88 11.49 -17.11
N THR A 4 -15.95 12.76 -16.72
CA THR A 4 -14.79 13.65 -16.52
C THR A 4 -13.73 13.01 -15.62
N ALA A 5 -14.17 12.21 -14.63
CA ALA A 5 -13.31 11.42 -13.75
C ALA A 5 -12.51 10.30 -14.47
N PHE A 6 -13.07 9.67 -15.50
CA PHE A 6 -12.38 8.64 -16.28
C PHE A 6 -11.29 9.25 -17.16
N LYS A 7 -11.57 10.40 -17.79
CA LYS A 7 -10.55 11.15 -18.54
C LYS A 7 -9.41 11.61 -17.65
N GLU A 8 -9.72 12.09 -16.43
CA GLU A 8 -8.70 12.51 -15.47
C GLU A 8 -7.84 11.34 -14.95
N LEU A 9 -8.45 10.16 -14.74
CA LEU A 9 -7.73 8.93 -14.40
C LEU A 9 -6.84 8.45 -15.54
N SER A 10 -7.31 8.55 -16.79
CA SER A 10 -6.57 8.14 -17.98
C SER A 10 -5.36 9.05 -18.22
N SER A 11 -5.52 10.37 -18.08
CA SER A 11 -4.40 11.32 -18.14
C SER A 11 -3.37 11.10 -17.02
N LYS A 12 -3.80 10.76 -15.80
CA LYS A 12 -2.87 10.41 -14.69
C LYS A 12 -2.11 9.11 -14.95
N LEU A 13 -2.74 8.14 -15.62
CA LEU A 13 -2.11 6.87 -15.99
C LEU A 13 -1.05 7.05 -17.09
N ILE A 14 -1.32 7.94 -18.06
CA ILE A 14 -0.38 8.30 -19.13
C ILE A 14 0.86 8.99 -18.55
N LEU A 15 0.67 9.94 -17.64
CA LEU A 15 1.78 10.63 -16.95
C LEU A 15 2.71 9.65 -16.23
N ILE A 16 2.14 8.68 -15.49
CA ILE A 16 2.91 7.65 -14.78
C ILE A 16 3.70 6.77 -15.77
N HIS A 17 3.13 6.49 -16.95
CA HIS A 17 3.78 5.69 -17.97
C HIS A 17 4.92 6.45 -18.66
N GLU A 18 4.81 7.77 -18.78
CA GLU A 18 5.87 8.66 -19.28
C GLU A 18 7.00 8.80 -18.26
N ASP A 19 6.70 8.99 -16.97
CA ASP A 19 7.69 9.00 -15.88
C ASP A 19 8.48 7.68 -15.83
N LEU A 20 7.79 6.54 -16.04
CA LEU A 20 8.44 5.23 -16.09
C LEU A 20 9.34 5.07 -17.31
N ARG A 21 8.94 5.60 -18.47
CA ARG A 21 9.79 5.63 -19.67
C ARG A 21 11.00 6.53 -19.45
N GLU A 22 10.81 7.69 -18.83
CA GLU A 22 11.89 8.64 -18.55
C GLU A 22 12.88 8.06 -17.53
N LEU A 23 12.42 7.40 -16.46
CA LEU A 23 13.30 6.72 -15.50
C LEU A 23 14.09 5.56 -16.13
N ILE A 24 13.44 4.77 -17.00
CA ILE A 24 14.12 3.73 -17.77
C ILE A 24 15.13 4.37 -18.73
N ASN A 25 14.79 5.48 -19.37
CA ASN A 25 15.72 6.19 -20.23
C ASN A 25 16.86 6.82 -19.44
N ILE A 26 16.63 7.42 -18.29
CA ILE A 26 17.64 7.96 -17.38
C ILE A 26 18.57 6.84 -16.90
N SER A 27 18.05 5.64 -16.63
CA SER A 27 18.87 4.47 -16.31
C SER A 27 19.72 3.98 -17.49
N LYS A 28 19.32 4.29 -18.72
CA LYS A 28 20.05 3.95 -19.95
C LYS A 28 20.99 5.08 -20.42
N THR A 29 20.67 6.35 -20.15
CA THR A 29 21.35 7.53 -20.70
C THR A 29 22.29 8.20 -19.70
N LYS A 30 21.99 8.15 -18.40
CA LYS A 30 22.98 8.50 -17.38
C LYS A 30 23.70 7.21 -17.02
N LYS A 31 25.04 7.23 -17.12
CA LYS A 31 25.92 6.37 -16.33
C LYS A 31 25.55 6.61 -14.85
N ILE A 32 24.47 6.00 -14.38
CA ILE A 32 24.16 5.98 -12.97
C ILE A 32 25.30 5.19 -12.37
N ASP A 33 26.10 5.89 -11.59
CA ASP A 33 27.25 5.34 -10.89
C ASP A 33 26.77 4.11 -10.11
N GLU A 34 27.05 2.93 -10.68
CA GLU A 34 26.64 1.65 -10.13
C GLU A 34 27.13 1.53 -8.69
N SER A 35 28.21 2.24 -8.33
CA SER A 35 28.74 2.34 -6.97
C SER A 35 27.69 2.83 -5.97
N LYS A 36 26.85 3.82 -6.31
CA LYS A 36 25.82 4.38 -5.41
C LYS A 36 24.62 3.45 -5.23
N ILE A 37 24.23 2.74 -6.30
CA ILE A 37 23.19 1.72 -6.21
C ILE A 37 23.69 0.54 -5.37
N ILE A 38 24.93 0.10 -5.61
CA ILE A 38 25.59 -0.96 -4.85
C ILE A 38 25.73 -0.58 -3.38
N GLU A 39 26.10 0.67 -3.07
CA GLU A 39 26.22 1.16 -1.70
C GLU A 39 24.87 1.20 -0.98
N THR A 40 23.81 1.64 -1.67
CA THR A 40 22.44 1.63 -1.15
C THR A 40 21.94 0.20 -0.91
N LEU A 41 22.23 -0.73 -1.84
CA LEU A 41 21.90 -2.16 -1.70
C LEU A 41 22.71 -2.83 -0.58
N LYS A 42 24.00 -2.52 -0.43
CA LYS A 42 24.85 -3.00 0.68
C LYS A 42 24.30 -2.54 2.03
N ARG A 43 23.84 -1.28 2.11
CA ARG A 43 23.27 -0.70 3.32
C ARG A 43 21.91 -1.31 3.70
N GLU A 44 21.04 -1.53 2.72
CA GLU A 44 19.69 -2.09 2.93
C GLU A 44 19.69 -3.61 3.14
N LEU A 45 20.60 -4.36 2.51
CA LEU A 45 20.61 -5.83 2.54
C LEU A 45 21.59 -6.45 3.55
N LYS A 46 22.46 -5.66 4.21
CA LYS A 46 23.53 -6.16 5.11
C LYS A 46 24.41 -7.26 4.48
N ILE A 47 24.58 -7.25 3.15
CA ILE A 47 25.41 -8.24 2.46
C ILE A 47 26.87 -7.77 2.51
N SER A 48 27.70 -8.48 3.28
CA SER A 48 29.14 -8.29 3.32
C SER A 48 29.77 -8.78 2.01
N PHE A 49 30.04 -7.86 1.09
CA PHE A 49 30.95 -8.12 -0.02
C PHE A 49 32.38 -8.03 0.51
N ASN A 50 33.01 -9.18 0.79
CA ASN A 50 34.46 -9.25 0.92
C ASN A 50 35.06 -9.13 -0.48
N ILE A 51 35.57 -7.96 -0.81
CA ILE A 51 36.45 -7.78 -1.97
C ILE A 51 37.82 -8.32 -1.52
N VAL A 52 38.20 -9.50 -2.03
CA VAL A 52 39.50 -10.12 -1.77
C VAL A 52 40.48 -9.71 -2.88
N ASP A 53 41.69 -9.38 -2.46
CA ASP A 53 42.81 -8.84 -3.24
C ASP A 53 43.19 -9.64 -4.51
N GLU A 54 43.80 -8.87 -5.40
CA GLU A 54 44.04 -9.03 -6.84
C GLU A 54 45.00 -10.16 -7.29
N GLN A 55 45.09 -11.28 -6.57
CA GLN A 55 46.02 -12.37 -6.91
C GLN A 55 45.35 -13.73 -7.01
N GLN A 56 44.75 -14.05 -8.17
CA GLN A 56 44.68 -15.41 -8.74
C GLN A 56 44.02 -15.42 -10.12
N ALA A 57 44.83 -15.40 -11.18
CA ALA A 57 44.41 -15.43 -12.58
C ALA A 57 44.10 -16.85 -13.12
N VAL A 58 43.84 -17.85 -12.26
CA VAL A 58 43.69 -19.26 -12.68
C VAL A 58 42.23 -19.68 -12.88
N ASN A 59 41.23 -18.83 -12.64
CA ASN A 59 39.83 -19.27 -12.71
C ASN A 59 38.85 -18.30 -13.37
N SER A 60 39.28 -17.61 -14.43
CA SER A 60 38.53 -16.55 -15.10
C SER A 60 37.14 -16.98 -15.60
N GLN A 61 36.95 -18.24 -16.01
CA GLN A 61 35.64 -18.76 -16.42
C GLN A 61 34.70 -19.06 -15.24
N GLU A 62 35.18 -19.66 -14.15
CA GLU A 62 34.40 -19.83 -12.92
C GLU A 62 34.06 -18.47 -12.27
N LEU A 63 34.97 -17.50 -12.31
CA LEU A 63 34.73 -16.13 -11.84
C LEU A 63 33.65 -15.41 -12.68
N LEU A 64 33.64 -15.61 -14.00
CA LEU A 64 32.63 -15.05 -14.90
C LEU A 64 31.25 -15.73 -14.73
N ILE A 65 31.22 -17.04 -14.52
CA ILE A 65 29.98 -17.80 -14.27
C ILE A 65 29.39 -17.44 -12.90
N ASN A 66 30.23 -17.37 -11.87
CA ASN A 66 29.82 -16.97 -10.52
C ASN A 66 29.33 -15.51 -10.51
N SER A 67 30.05 -14.59 -11.16
CA SER A 67 29.57 -13.20 -11.29
C SER A 67 28.26 -13.09 -12.08
N SER A 68 28.06 -13.91 -13.12
CA SER A 68 26.80 -13.95 -13.89
C SER A 68 25.64 -14.53 -13.08
N GLN A 69 25.89 -15.54 -12.24
CA GLN A 69 24.89 -16.09 -11.31
C GLN A 69 24.55 -15.09 -10.20
N ASP A 70 25.55 -14.39 -9.66
CA ASP A 70 25.35 -13.36 -8.64
C ASP A 70 24.56 -12.16 -9.19
N ILE A 71 24.86 -11.71 -10.41
CA ILE A 71 24.09 -10.68 -11.12
C ILE A 71 22.63 -11.13 -11.31
N ASN A 72 22.40 -12.37 -11.71
CA ASN A 72 21.06 -12.92 -11.86
C ASN A 72 20.30 -13.01 -10.52
N ASN A 73 21.00 -13.35 -9.44
CA ASN A 73 20.42 -13.43 -8.09
C ASN A 73 20.05 -12.04 -7.57
N VAL A 74 20.91 -11.03 -7.78
CA VAL A 74 20.62 -9.63 -7.49
C VAL A 74 19.42 -9.16 -8.31
N ARG A 75 19.40 -9.43 -9.62
CA ARG A 75 18.28 -9.07 -10.50
C ARG A 75 16.95 -9.69 -10.05
N LYS A 76 16.94 -10.98 -9.71
CA LYS A 76 15.75 -11.66 -9.15
C LYS A 76 15.30 -11.03 -7.84
N SER A 77 16.24 -10.67 -6.97
CA SER A 77 15.96 -10.01 -5.69
C SER A 77 15.34 -8.63 -5.89
N ILE A 78 15.87 -7.84 -6.82
CA ILE A 78 15.31 -6.53 -7.20
C ILE A 78 13.89 -6.73 -7.74
N ILE A 79 13.67 -7.63 -8.71
CA ILE A 79 12.34 -7.89 -9.28
C ILE A 79 11.35 -8.32 -8.19
N SER A 80 11.77 -9.20 -7.26
CA SER A 80 10.96 -9.64 -6.14
C SER A 80 10.57 -8.48 -5.22
N LEU A 81 11.54 -7.63 -4.86
CA LEU A 81 11.31 -6.45 -4.04
C LEU A 81 10.34 -5.47 -4.71
N TRP A 82 10.52 -5.22 -6.01
CA TRP A 82 9.63 -4.39 -6.82
C TRP A 82 8.21 -4.94 -6.85
N LYS A 83 8.04 -6.23 -7.16
CA LYS A 83 6.72 -6.90 -7.14
C LYS A 83 6.05 -6.80 -5.78
N ARG A 84 6.82 -7.02 -4.70
CA ARG A 84 6.32 -6.89 -3.33
C ARG A 84 5.82 -5.47 -3.05
N LYS A 85 6.59 -4.45 -3.41
CA LYS A 85 6.21 -3.04 -3.22
C LYS A 85 4.99 -2.63 -4.05
N LEU A 86 4.91 -3.08 -5.30
CA LEU A 86 3.74 -2.86 -6.15
C LEU A 86 2.48 -3.50 -5.55
N ASN A 87 2.59 -4.75 -5.08
CA ASN A 87 1.49 -5.46 -4.44
C ASN A 87 1.05 -4.79 -3.14
N GLU A 88 2.00 -4.36 -2.30
CA GLU A 88 1.73 -3.61 -1.07
C GLU A 88 0.95 -2.31 -1.39
N ARG A 89 1.40 -1.54 -2.38
CA ARG A 89 0.73 -0.32 -2.83
C ARG A 89 -0.67 -0.59 -3.37
N LYS A 90 -0.84 -1.62 -4.20
CA LYS A 90 -2.14 -2.07 -4.72
C LYS A 90 -3.09 -2.45 -3.58
N GLN A 91 -2.62 -3.24 -2.61
CA GLN A 91 -3.45 -3.64 -1.46
C GLN A 91 -3.86 -2.43 -0.62
N ASN A 92 -2.93 -1.51 -0.35
CA ASN A 92 -3.23 -0.27 0.38
C ASN A 92 -4.26 0.58 -0.37
N PHE A 93 -4.17 0.71 -1.70
CA PHE A 93 -5.17 1.40 -2.51
C PHE A 93 -6.57 0.79 -2.39
N TRP A 94 -6.69 -0.54 -2.55
CA TRP A 94 -7.99 -1.20 -2.42
C TRP A 94 -8.55 -1.11 -1.01
N ASN A 95 -7.69 -1.21 0.01
CA ASN A 95 -8.10 -1.07 1.40
C ASN A 95 -8.57 0.36 1.71
N PHE A 96 -7.90 1.38 1.16
CA PHE A 96 -8.35 2.77 1.23
C PHE A 96 -9.75 2.91 0.64
N LEU A 97 -9.97 2.49 -0.60
CA LEU A 97 -11.28 2.58 -1.26
C LEU A 97 -12.37 1.85 -0.47
N LYS A 98 -12.08 0.63 -0.01
CA LYS A 98 -13.03 -0.15 0.80
C LYS A 98 -13.40 0.57 2.09
N SER A 99 -12.42 1.09 2.81
CA SER A 99 -12.66 1.83 4.06
C SER A 99 -13.42 3.12 3.79
N GLN A 100 -13.06 3.89 2.76
CA GLN A 100 -13.75 5.13 2.38
C GLN A 100 -15.21 4.86 2.01
N ASN A 101 -15.49 3.87 1.15
CA ASN A 101 -16.86 3.51 0.79
C ASN A 101 -17.67 3.06 1.99
N THR A 102 -17.06 2.32 2.93
CA THR A 102 -17.73 1.91 4.17
C THR A 102 -18.09 3.12 5.03
N VAL A 103 -17.18 4.10 5.16
CA VAL A 103 -17.44 5.35 5.87
C VAL A 103 -18.64 6.08 5.26
N ILE A 104 -18.65 6.27 3.94
CA ILE A 104 -19.74 6.98 3.23
C ILE A 104 -21.09 6.30 3.50
N ILE A 105 -21.15 4.98 3.40
CA ILE A 105 -22.37 4.21 3.68
C ILE A 105 -22.81 4.41 5.14
N TYR A 106 -21.88 4.31 6.08
CA TYR A 106 -22.18 4.39 7.50
C TYR A 106 -22.63 5.80 7.92
N GLU A 107 -22.01 6.85 7.39
CA GLU A 107 -22.44 8.23 7.59
C GLU A 107 -23.84 8.46 7.01
N THR A 108 -24.11 7.93 5.82
CA THR A 108 -25.44 7.99 5.21
C THR A 108 -26.49 7.29 6.06
N TRP A 109 -26.15 6.16 6.68
CA TRP A 109 -27.05 5.43 7.56
C TRP A 109 -27.29 6.13 8.89
N LEU A 110 -26.26 6.77 9.44
CA LEU A 110 -26.34 7.53 10.69
C LEU A 110 -27.15 8.83 10.51
N GLY A 111 -27.02 9.49 9.35
CA GLY A 111 -27.69 10.77 9.06
C GLY A 111 -29.17 10.69 8.70
N LYS A 112 -29.80 9.51 8.74
CA LYS A 112 -31.25 9.37 8.52
C LYS A 112 -32.02 9.75 9.78
N GLU A 113 -33.26 10.24 9.62
CA GLU A 113 -34.17 10.53 10.75
C GLU A 113 -34.30 9.35 11.73
N MET A 114 -34.33 8.12 11.19
CA MET A 114 -34.13 6.90 11.96
C MET A 114 -32.80 6.24 11.55
N PRO A 115 -31.74 6.37 12.37
CA PRO A 115 -30.44 5.82 12.05
C PRO A 115 -30.47 4.30 11.85
N VAL A 116 -29.88 3.84 10.75
CA VAL A 116 -29.77 2.39 10.47
C VAL A 116 -28.49 1.86 11.10
N ILE A 117 -28.60 1.26 12.28
CA ILE A 117 -27.45 0.70 13.00
C ILE A 117 -27.06 -0.66 12.40
N PRO A 118 -25.78 -0.92 12.07
CA PRO A 118 -25.30 -2.23 11.62
C PRO A 118 -25.58 -3.33 12.66
N ARG A 119 -25.89 -4.55 12.20
CA ARG A 119 -26.26 -5.69 13.07
C ARG A 119 -25.29 -5.92 14.23
N LYS A 120 -23.97 -5.76 13.99
CA LYS A 120 -22.92 -5.94 15.01
C LYS A 120 -23.04 -4.95 16.18
N LEU A 121 -23.61 -3.77 15.95
CA LEU A 121 -23.71 -2.68 16.92
C LEU A 121 -25.14 -2.52 17.48
N ARG A 122 -26.11 -3.30 16.99
CA ARG A 122 -27.49 -3.21 17.48
C ARG A 122 -27.57 -3.69 18.93
N PRO A 123 -28.25 -2.95 19.82
CA PRO A 123 -28.54 -3.45 21.15
C PRO A 123 -29.45 -4.67 21.04
N LYS A 124 -29.25 -5.65 21.92
CA LYS A 124 -30.18 -6.79 22.02
C LYS A 124 -31.48 -6.34 22.66
N THR A 125 -32.59 -6.88 22.19
CA THR A 125 -33.90 -6.67 22.83
C THR A 125 -34.01 -7.55 24.07
N ILE A 126 -34.42 -6.98 25.19
CA ILE A 126 -34.67 -7.71 26.44
C ILE A 126 -36.17 -7.58 26.78
N PRO A 127 -36.92 -8.69 26.90
CA PRO A 127 -38.33 -8.64 27.27
C PRO A 127 -38.54 -8.04 28.68
N GLY A 128 -39.55 -7.18 28.83
CA GLY A 128 -39.92 -6.59 30.12
C GLY A 128 -39.00 -5.46 30.61
N GLU A 129 -38.09 -4.97 29.78
CA GLU A 129 -37.18 -3.89 30.15
C GLU A 129 -37.88 -2.53 30.24
N HIS A 130 -37.43 -1.69 31.18
CA HIS A 130 -37.87 -0.32 31.32
C HIS A 130 -37.49 0.53 30.10
N THR A 131 -38.35 1.48 29.74
CA THR A 131 -38.16 2.33 28.55
C THR A 131 -36.88 3.15 28.60
N ASP A 132 -36.48 3.59 29.78
CA ASP A 132 -35.28 4.41 29.97
C ASP A 132 -34.00 3.62 29.67
N ASP A 133 -33.93 2.36 30.10
CA ASP A 133 -32.78 1.50 29.83
C ASP A 133 -32.67 1.18 28.32
N ILE A 134 -33.81 0.98 27.64
CA ILE A 134 -33.86 0.82 26.18
C ILE A 134 -33.26 2.05 25.49
N ASN A 135 -33.62 3.26 25.95
CA ASN A 135 -33.12 4.51 25.39
C ASN A 135 -31.61 4.67 25.63
N ILE A 136 -31.12 4.41 26.85
CA ILE A 136 -29.69 4.45 27.17
C ILE A 136 -28.89 3.50 26.27
N ARG A 137 -29.40 2.28 26.03
CA ARG A 137 -28.72 1.32 25.13
C ARG A 137 -28.76 1.76 23.67
N ARG A 138 -29.85 2.38 23.22
CA ARG A 138 -29.95 2.95 21.87
C ARG A 138 -28.92 4.07 21.68
N GLU A 139 -28.81 4.99 22.64
CA GLU A 139 -27.82 6.08 22.60
C GLU A 139 -26.39 5.55 22.61
N ASN A 140 -26.09 4.56 23.46
CA ASN A 140 -24.78 3.92 23.47
C ASN A 140 -24.45 3.23 22.14
N ALA A 141 -25.44 2.60 21.49
CA ALA A 141 -25.25 2.00 20.18
C ALA A 141 -24.93 3.04 19.10
N ILE A 142 -25.59 4.21 19.14
CA ILE A 142 -25.29 5.34 18.25
C ILE A 142 -23.87 5.86 18.48
N ARG A 143 -23.48 6.10 19.74
CA ARG A 143 -22.13 6.56 20.10
C ARG A 143 -21.05 5.58 19.63
N ASN A 144 -21.28 4.27 19.84
CA ASN A 144 -20.37 3.24 19.36
C ASN A 144 -20.27 3.23 17.83
N PHE A 145 -21.36 3.53 17.14
CA PHE A 145 -21.37 3.62 15.68
C PHE A 145 -20.57 4.82 15.17
N GLU A 146 -20.68 5.98 15.81
CA GLU A 146 -19.85 7.15 15.52
C GLU A 146 -18.36 6.88 15.71
N VAL A 147 -18.00 6.18 16.79
CA VAL A 147 -16.61 5.77 17.06
C VAL A 147 -16.09 4.86 15.95
N GLU A 148 -16.89 3.87 15.50
CA GLU A 148 -16.51 2.98 14.41
C GLU A 148 -16.28 3.76 13.10
N ILE A 149 -17.14 4.73 12.77
CA ILE A 149 -16.95 5.61 11.60
C ILE A 149 -15.62 6.36 11.72
N LYS A 150 -15.30 6.92 12.89
CA LYS A 150 -14.04 7.63 13.13
C LYS A 150 -12.83 6.71 12.97
N LEU A 151 -12.90 5.48 13.46
CA LEU A 151 -11.84 4.48 13.29
C LEU A 151 -11.64 4.10 11.82
N LEU A 152 -12.73 3.96 11.05
CA LEU A 152 -12.69 3.68 9.63
C LEU A 152 -12.10 4.84 8.82
N LYS A 153 -12.42 6.09 9.16
CA LYS A 153 -11.78 7.28 8.56
C LYS A 153 -10.27 7.29 8.80
N ASN A 154 -9.85 7.09 10.05
CA ASN A 154 -8.43 7.00 10.39
C ASN A 154 -7.73 5.86 9.64
N LYS A 155 -8.41 4.73 9.50
CA LYS A 155 -7.90 3.58 8.74
C LYS A 155 -7.75 3.89 7.25
N ALA A 156 -8.75 4.56 6.65
CA ALA A 156 -8.66 5.04 5.27
C ALA A 156 -7.46 5.97 5.10
N ASN A 157 -7.30 6.99 5.95
CA ASN A 157 -6.18 7.93 5.88
C ASN A 157 -4.81 7.24 5.97
N ARG A 158 -4.67 6.22 6.83
CA ARG A 158 -3.42 5.43 6.92
C ARG A 158 -3.13 4.69 5.62
N TYR A 159 -4.14 4.04 5.03
CA TYR A 159 -3.95 3.37 3.75
C TYR A 159 -3.65 4.35 2.63
N GLU A 160 -4.28 5.54 2.66
CA GLU A 160 -4.03 6.62 1.72
C GLU A 160 -2.57 7.05 1.72
N HIS A 161 -2.05 7.36 2.91
CA HIS A 161 -0.65 7.68 3.11
C HIS A 161 0.27 6.57 2.59
N ASN A 162 -0.07 5.32 2.91
CA ASN A 162 0.78 4.18 2.56
C ASN A 162 0.77 3.83 1.07
N TYR A 163 -0.32 4.10 0.32
CA TYR A 163 -0.30 3.88 -1.13
C TYR A 163 0.23 5.08 -1.91
N LYS A 164 0.25 6.28 -1.34
CA LYS A 164 0.82 7.48 -1.98
C LYS A 164 2.34 7.57 -1.86
N LYS A 165 2.92 6.94 -0.83
CA LYS A 165 4.37 6.67 -0.75
C LYS A 165 4.85 5.76 -1.87
#